data_AF-A0A8J7WUI5-F1
#
_entry.id   AF-A0A8J7WUI5-F1
#
_cell.length_a   1.000
_cell.length_b   1.000
_cell.length_c   1.000
_cell.angle_alpha   90.00
_cell.angle_beta   90.00
_cell.angle_gamma   90.00
#
_symmetry.space_group_name_H-M   'P 1'
#
loop_
_entity.id
_entity.type
_entity.pdbx_description
1 polymer ?
#
loop_
_entity_poly.entity_id
_entity_poly.type
_entity_poly.pdbx_seq_one_letter_code
_entity_poly.pdbx_strand_id
1 'polypeptide(L)'
;MKGQKTAAFAALGTALVQRAPLGDQDARTVRLLRFGVGVIGLLLPIALPFGNWVFVQFGHQTRILPRSMSASYYTSTRNIFVGALCALGVFLICYRYNARDDKWSTVAGISAIGVALCPTAPQDPTPYQSAVGEAHLVLAGILLTALAMFCLWSFRDPAAAQRDRTDHAYLAAGASILAFLGVAVVTGVLHWGDRWTPTPLYVCESLSVWAFGLAWTGAAFEIGARRPGRPPHPVPRAGALQL
;
A
#
# COMPACT_ATOMS: atom_id res chain seq x y z
N MET A 1 32.69 -19.84 34.00
CA MET A 1 31.21 -19.71 34.13
C MET A 1 30.58 -18.48 33.44
N LYS A 2 31.34 -17.50 32.90
CA LYS A 2 30.77 -16.32 32.21
C LYS A 2 30.42 -16.55 30.72
N GLY A 3 31.17 -17.38 29.99
CA GLY A 3 30.98 -17.59 28.54
C GLY A 3 29.79 -18.50 28.15
N GLN A 4 29.33 -19.36 29.06
CA GLN A 4 28.23 -20.30 28.77
C GLN A 4 26.86 -19.61 28.79
N LYS A 5 26.71 -18.53 29.58
CA LYS A 5 25.48 -17.73 29.65
C LYS A 5 25.28 -16.86 28.41
N THR A 6 26.36 -16.34 27.83
CA THR A 6 26.32 -15.54 26.59
C THR A 6 25.97 -16.37 25.36
N ALA A 7 26.49 -17.60 25.27
CA ALA A 7 26.11 -18.53 24.21
C ALA A 7 24.64 -18.97 24.32
N ALA A 8 24.15 -19.21 25.54
CA ALA A 8 22.74 -19.55 25.78
C ALA A 8 21.78 -18.41 25.42
N PHE A 9 22.13 -17.15 25.71
CA PHE A 9 21.32 -15.98 25.30
C PHE A 9 21.36 -15.72 23.78
N ALA A 10 22.51 -15.96 23.13
CA ALA A 10 22.62 -15.86 21.68
C ALA A 10 21.82 -16.99 20.97
N ALA A 11 21.84 -18.20 21.53
CA ALA A 11 21.05 -19.35 21.06
C ALA A 11 19.54 -19.16 21.32
N LEU A 12 19.15 -18.57 22.47
CA LEU A 12 17.76 -18.21 22.74
C LEU A 12 17.28 -17.09 21.79
N GLY A 13 18.14 -16.12 21.50
CA GLY A 13 17.85 -15.03 20.56
C GLY A 13 17.70 -15.51 19.12
N THR A 14 18.41 -16.56 18.71
CA THR A 14 18.24 -17.19 17.38
C THR A 14 17.04 -18.13 17.35
N ALA A 15 16.73 -18.84 18.44
CA ALA A 15 15.55 -19.70 18.54
C ALA A 15 14.22 -18.92 18.58
N LEU A 16 14.21 -17.71 19.17
CA LEU A 16 13.02 -16.83 19.17
C LEU A 16 12.78 -16.14 17.81
N VAL A 17 13.75 -16.18 16.90
CA VAL A 17 13.66 -15.60 15.55
C VAL A 17 13.29 -16.65 14.48
N GLN A 18 13.32 -17.94 14.81
CA GLN A 18 12.69 -18.96 13.96
C GLN A 18 11.16 -18.89 14.13
N ARG A 19 10.53 -17.93 13.44
CA ARG A 19 9.09 -18.00 13.19
C ARG A 19 8.84 -19.34 12.48
N ALA A 20 7.95 -20.14 13.05
CA ALA A 20 7.44 -21.35 12.42
C ALA A 20 7.02 -21.03 10.96
N PRO A 21 7.14 -21.99 10.03
CA PRO A 21 6.60 -21.78 8.67
C PRO A 21 5.14 -21.31 8.78
N LEU A 22 4.84 -20.18 8.14
CA LEU A 22 3.52 -19.55 8.14
C LEU A 22 2.46 -20.62 7.84
N GLY A 23 1.43 -20.71 8.70
CA GLY A 23 0.33 -21.65 8.44
C GLY A 23 -0.43 -21.25 7.18
N ASP A 24 -1.17 -22.18 6.57
CA ASP A 24 -1.97 -21.93 5.36
C ASP A 24 -2.96 -20.74 5.53
N GLN A 25 -3.42 -20.50 6.76
CA GLN A 25 -4.28 -19.37 7.12
C GLN A 25 -3.57 -18.01 7.01
N ASP A 26 -2.30 -17.93 7.40
CA ASP A 26 -1.53 -16.69 7.35
C ASP A 26 -1.22 -16.31 5.90
N ALA A 27 -0.82 -17.29 5.08
CA ALA A 27 -0.57 -17.08 3.65
C ALA A 27 -1.82 -16.60 2.90
N ARG A 28 -3.00 -17.17 3.22
CA ARG A 28 -4.28 -16.73 2.64
C ARG A 28 -4.61 -15.30 3.06
N THR A 29 -4.38 -14.95 4.32
CA THR A 29 -4.65 -13.59 4.85
C THR A 29 -3.75 -12.55 4.17
N VAL A 30 -2.44 -12.81 4.09
CA VAL A 30 -1.48 -11.95 3.38
C VAL A 30 -1.88 -11.74 1.93
N ARG A 31 -2.28 -12.82 1.23
CA ARG A 31 -2.76 -12.74 -0.15
C ARG A 31 -4.01 -11.85 -0.29
N LEU A 32 -5.01 -12.05 0.57
CA LEU A 32 -6.26 -11.28 0.52
C LEU A 32 -6.03 -9.81 0.83
N LEU A 33 -5.18 -9.49 1.81
CA LEU A 33 -4.79 -8.10 2.12
C LEU A 33 -4.08 -7.46 0.93
N ARG A 34 -3.14 -8.18 0.29
CA ARG A 34 -2.45 -7.66 -0.91
C ARG A 34 -3.41 -7.40 -2.05
N PHE A 35 -4.34 -8.32 -2.29
CA PHE A 35 -5.37 -8.18 -3.32
C PHE A 35 -6.31 -7.01 -3.03
N GLY A 36 -6.82 -6.88 -1.80
CA GLY A 36 -7.73 -5.80 -1.41
C GLY A 36 -7.10 -4.42 -1.56
N VAL A 37 -5.87 -4.25 -1.08
CA VAL A 37 -5.08 -3.02 -1.27
C VAL A 37 -4.84 -2.73 -2.75
N GLY A 38 -4.48 -3.75 -3.53
CA GLY A 38 -4.27 -3.63 -4.98
C GLY A 38 -5.53 -3.17 -5.71
N VAL A 39 -6.68 -3.76 -5.42
CA VAL A 39 -7.99 -3.40 -5.98
C VAL A 39 -8.37 -1.97 -5.63
N ILE A 40 -8.18 -1.54 -4.37
CA ILE A 40 -8.41 -0.15 -3.97
C ILE A 40 -7.54 0.80 -4.81
N GLY A 41 -6.24 0.50 -4.94
CA GLY A 41 -5.31 1.32 -5.75
C GLY A 41 -5.68 1.38 -7.23
N LEU A 42 -6.16 0.27 -7.80
CA LEU A 42 -6.56 0.25 -9.22
C LEU A 42 -7.85 1.01 -9.48
N LEU A 43 -8.85 0.82 -8.61
CA LEU A 43 -10.18 1.39 -8.81
C LEU A 43 -10.25 2.86 -8.42
N LEU A 44 -9.56 3.29 -7.36
CA LEU A 44 -9.75 4.64 -6.81
C LEU A 44 -9.52 5.76 -7.85
N PRO A 45 -8.45 5.78 -8.67
CA PRO A 45 -8.25 6.82 -9.68
C PRO A 45 -9.33 6.90 -10.76
N ILE A 46 -10.07 5.81 -10.99
CA ILE A 46 -11.17 5.76 -11.96
C ILE A 46 -12.50 6.09 -11.27
N ALA A 47 -12.71 5.59 -10.06
CA ALA A 47 -13.94 5.73 -9.30
C ALA A 47 -14.26 7.19 -8.95
N LEU A 48 -13.24 8.03 -8.74
CA LEU A 48 -13.43 9.46 -8.43
C LEU A 48 -14.08 10.21 -9.61
N PRO A 49 -13.48 10.25 -10.83
CA PRO A 49 -14.09 10.96 -11.94
C PRO A 49 -15.37 10.29 -12.44
N PHE A 50 -15.41 8.95 -12.45
CA PHE A 50 -16.60 8.22 -12.84
C PHE A 50 -17.78 8.50 -11.89
N GLY A 51 -17.55 8.48 -10.58
CA GLY A 51 -18.58 8.80 -9.60
C GLY A 51 -19.09 10.23 -9.75
N ASN A 52 -18.19 11.21 -9.93
CA ASN A 52 -18.61 12.59 -10.17
C ASN A 52 -19.42 12.73 -11.46
N TRP A 53 -19.04 12.03 -12.53
CA TRP A 53 -19.82 11.97 -13.77
C TRP A 53 -21.24 11.43 -13.54
N VAL A 54 -21.39 10.35 -12.76
CA VAL A 54 -22.69 9.78 -12.37
C VAL A 54 -23.52 10.80 -11.59
N PHE A 55 -22.95 11.48 -10.59
CA PHE A 55 -23.68 12.49 -9.81
C PHE A 55 -24.15 13.68 -10.65
N VAL A 56 -23.36 14.10 -11.64
CA VAL A 56 -23.79 15.13 -12.61
C VAL A 56 -25.03 14.69 -13.38
N GLN A 57 -25.16 13.40 -13.75
CA GLN A 57 -26.37 12.89 -14.41
C GLN A 57 -27.62 12.99 -13.52
N PHE A 58 -27.45 12.96 -12.19
CA PHE A 58 -28.52 13.17 -11.21
C PHE A 58 -28.73 14.65 -10.83
N GLY A 59 -28.15 15.59 -11.59
CA GLY A 59 -28.36 17.03 -11.41
C GLY A 59 -27.48 17.70 -10.35
N HIS A 60 -26.49 16.99 -9.78
CA HIS A 60 -25.52 17.60 -8.87
C HIS A 60 -24.51 18.47 -9.62
N GLN A 61 -24.21 19.65 -9.09
CA GLN A 61 -23.16 20.53 -9.61
C GLN A 61 -21.82 20.15 -8.99
N THR A 62 -21.02 19.36 -9.71
CA THR A 62 -19.67 19.00 -9.29
C THR A 62 -18.71 18.92 -10.47
N ARG A 63 -17.42 19.11 -10.21
CA ARG A 63 -16.40 18.96 -11.24
C ARG A 63 -16.18 17.46 -11.47
N ILE A 64 -16.40 17.01 -12.71
CA ILE A 64 -16.21 15.61 -13.10
C ILE A 64 -14.78 15.16 -12.77
N LEU A 65 -13.78 15.88 -13.28
CA LEU A 65 -12.37 15.53 -13.09
C LEU A 65 -11.70 16.49 -12.09
N PRO A 66 -11.47 16.07 -10.83
CA PRO A 66 -10.89 16.95 -9.82
C PRO A 66 -9.43 17.32 -10.14
N ARG A 67 -8.92 18.42 -9.55
CA ARG A 67 -7.55 18.94 -9.80
C ARG A 67 -6.45 18.04 -9.21
N SER A 68 -6.80 17.19 -8.26
CA SER A 68 -5.98 16.17 -7.62
C SER A 68 -6.92 15.09 -7.10
N MET A 69 -6.42 13.90 -6.77
CA MET A 69 -7.23 12.87 -6.13
C MET A 69 -7.82 13.40 -4.81
N SER A 70 -7.03 14.14 -4.04
CA SER A 70 -7.45 14.77 -2.78
C SER A 70 -8.45 15.91 -2.95
N ALA A 71 -8.48 16.61 -4.08
CA ALA A 71 -9.51 17.62 -4.36
C ALA A 71 -10.93 17.01 -4.39
N SER A 72 -11.05 15.67 -4.43
CA SER A 72 -12.32 14.96 -4.24
C SER A 72 -13.02 15.29 -2.93
N TYR A 73 -12.32 15.82 -1.91
CA TYR A 73 -12.94 16.34 -0.68
C TYR A 73 -14.05 17.36 -0.93
N TYR A 74 -13.94 18.11 -2.02
CA TYR A 74 -14.89 19.15 -2.42
C TYR A 74 -15.73 18.75 -3.64
N THR A 75 -15.83 17.45 -3.90
CA THR A 75 -16.68 16.88 -4.97
C THR A 75 -17.69 15.88 -4.39
N SER A 76 -18.61 15.41 -5.22
CA SER A 76 -19.60 14.41 -4.81
C SER A 76 -18.98 13.04 -4.45
N THR A 77 -17.74 12.75 -4.87
CA THR A 77 -17.02 11.53 -4.52
C THR A 77 -16.16 11.61 -3.26
N ARG A 78 -16.35 12.62 -2.39
CA ARG A 78 -15.65 12.73 -1.10
C ARG A 78 -15.68 11.44 -0.29
N ASN A 79 -16.86 10.86 -0.12
CA ASN A 79 -17.03 9.67 0.73
C ASN A 79 -16.35 8.43 0.13
N ILE A 80 -16.26 8.35 -1.21
CA ILE A 80 -15.51 7.29 -1.89
C ILE A 80 -14.02 7.44 -1.61
N PHE A 81 -13.49 8.67 -1.72
CA PHE A 81 -12.09 8.96 -1.43
C PHE A 81 -11.72 8.63 0.03
N VAL A 82 -12.49 9.16 0.99
CA VAL A 82 -12.25 8.95 2.43
C VAL A 82 -12.40 7.47 2.80
N GLY A 83 -13.47 6.82 2.36
CA GLY A 83 -13.71 5.40 2.64
C GLY A 83 -12.61 4.49 2.08
N ALA A 84 -12.16 4.75 0.86
CA ALA A 84 -11.08 4.01 0.23
C ALA A 84 -9.75 4.16 0.98
N LEU A 85 -9.40 5.37 1.42
CA LEU A 85 -8.16 5.60 2.17
C LEU A 85 -8.22 5.02 3.59
N CYS A 86 -9.38 5.05 4.25
CA CYS A 86 -9.56 4.36 5.53
C CYS A 86 -9.37 2.84 5.37
N ALA A 87 -9.99 2.23 4.35
CA ALA A 87 -9.84 0.80 4.06
C ALA A 87 -8.40 0.44 3.71
N LEU A 88 -7.76 1.23 2.83
CA LEU A 88 -6.35 1.11 2.47
C LEU A 88 -5.46 1.15 3.71
N GLY A 89 -5.71 2.12 4.59
CA GLY A 89 -4.96 2.31 5.82
C GLY A 89 -5.04 1.12 6.77
N VAL A 90 -6.25 0.64 7.04
CA VAL A 90 -6.47 -0.53 7.89
C VAL A 90 -5.83 -1.78 7.29
N PHE A 91 -5.99 -2.03 5.99
CA PHE A 91 -5.38 -3.20 5.35
C PHE A 91 -3.85 -3.17 5.40
N LEU A 92 -3.23 -2.01 5.21
CA LEU A 92 -1.77 -1.85 5.31
C LEU A 92 -1.26 -2.01 6.75
N ILE A 93 -2.01 -1.57 7.75
CA ILE A 93 -1.69 -1.79 9.17
C ILE A 93 -1.85 -3.27 9.54
N CYS A 94 -2.89 -3.95 9.06
CA CYS A 94 -3.11 -5.37 9.35
C CYS A 94 -2.17 -6.30 8.57
N TYR A 95 -1.51 -5.80 7.52
CA TYR A 95 -0.54 -6.58 6.75
C TYR A 95 0.69 -6.92 7.59
N ARG A 96 0.94 -8.24 7.76
CA ARG A 96 2.08 -8.79 8.50
C ARG A 96 2.79 -9.83 7.65
N TYR A 97 4.05 -9.58 7.30
CA TYR A 97 4.86 -10.48 6.48
C TYR A 97 6.27 -10.66 7.07
N ASN A 98 7.08 -9.60 7.06
CA ASN A 98 8.40 -9.57 7.67
C ASN A 98 8.58 -8.22 8.41
N ALA A 99 9.45 -8.16 9.41
CA ALA A 99 9.58 -6.98 10.27
C ALA A 99 9.92 -5.67 9.51
N ARG A 100 10.54 -5.78 8.32
CA ARG A 100 10.91 -4.64 7.49
C ARG A 100 9.70 -4.11 6.71
N ASP A 101 9.00 -4.99 6.01
CA ASP A 101 7.81 -4.66 5.22
C ASP A 101 6.69 -4.15 6.12
N ASP A 102 6.53 -4.78 7.30
CA ASP A 102 5.63 -4.39 8.38
C ASP A 102 5.80 -2.92 8.79
N LYS A 103 7.04 -2.41 8.82
CA LYS A 103 7.32 -1.01 9.17
C LYS A 103 6.75 -0.07 8.12
N TRP A 104 7.06 -0.32 6.85
CA TRP A 104 6.63 0.56 5.75
C TRP A 104 5.14 0.46 5.47
N SER A 105 4.55 -0.72 5.61
CA SER A 105 3.09 -0.88 5.52
C SER A 105 2.39 -0.14 6.66
N THR A 106 2.91 -0.21 7.89
CA THR A 106 2.32 0.51 9.04
C THR A 106 2.41 2.02 8.85
N VAL A 107 3.58 2.55 8.44
CA VAL A 107 3.74 3.98 8.16
C VAL A 107 2.78 4.42 7.06
N ALA A 108 2.74 3.71 5.93
CA ALA A 108 1.82 4.00 4.85
C ALA A 108 0.36 3.95 5.31
N GLY A 109 -0.01 2.96 6.13
CA GLY A 109 -1.38 2.80 6.60
C GLY A 109 -1.83 3.91 7.54
N ILE A 110 -0.97 4.32 8.48
CA ILE A 110 -1.23 5.47 9.36
C ILE A 110 -1.34 6.76 8.54
N SER A 111 -0.43 6.97 7.59
CA SER A 111 -0.49 8.13 6.70
C SER A 111 -1.76 8.15 5.84
N ALA A 112 -2.21 7.00 5.32
CA ALA A 112 -3.45 6.91 4.55
C ALA A 112 -4.68 7.31 5.39
N ILE A 113 -4.77 6.84 6.64
CA ILE A 113 -5.83 7.26 7.57
C ILE A 113 -5.72 8.76 7.86
N GLY A 114 -4.51 9.27 8.09
CA GLY A 114 -4.27 10.70 8.28
C GLY A 114 -4.75 11.53 7.09
N VAL A 115 -4.39 11.13 5.86
CA VAL A 115 -4.87 11.78 4.62
C VAL A 115 -6.40 11.73 4.52
N ALA A 116 -7.03 10.63 4.97
CA ALA A 116 -8.49 10.46 4.96
C ALA A 116 -9.22 11.36 5.98
N LEU A 117 -8.57 11.65 7.12
CA LEU A 117 -9.16 12.43 8.20
C LEU A 117 -8.83 13.93 8.12
N CYS A 118 -7.78 14.31 7.39
CA CYS A 118 -7.38 15.69 7.17
C CYS A 118 -7.78 16.14 5.76
N PRO A 119 -8.81 16.99 5.57
CA PRO A 119 -9.12 17.54 4.26
C PRO A 119 -7.98 18.38 3.68
N THR A 120 -7.79 18.32 2.36
CA THR A 120 -6.89 19.26 1.65
C THR A 120 -7.46 20.69 1.69
N ALA A 121 -6.61 21.71 1.49
CA ALA A 121 -7.05 23.10 1.58
C ALA A 121 -8.11 23.44 0.50
N PRO A 122 -9.23 24.11 0.86
CA PRO A 122 -10.17 24.67 -0.12
C PRO A 122 -9.54 25.88 -0.85
N GLN A 123 -10.26 26.46 -1.82
CA GLN A 123 -9.77 27.61 -2.60
C GLN A 123 -9.50 28.85 -1.73
N ASP A 124 -10.39 29.13 -0.77
CA ASP A 124 -10.29 30.26 0.16
C ASP A 124 -10.26 29.73 1.61
N PRO A 125 -9.12 29.20 2.08
CA PRO A 125 -9.03 28.56 3.38
C PRO A 125 -8.98 29.57 4.54
N THR A 126 -9.67 29.24 5.63
CA THR A 126 -9.38 29.87 6.93
C THR A 126 -7.98 29.44 7.42
N PRO A 127 -7.34 30.17 8.36
CA PRO A 127 -6.03 29.77 8.90
C PRO A 127 -5.99 28.34 9.43
N TYR A 128 -7.09 27.88 10.04
CA TYR A 128 -7.24 26.50 10.49
C TYR A 128 -7.28 25.51 9.32
N GLN A 129 -8.07 25.79 8.27
CA GLN A 129 -8.15 24.94 7.09
C GLN A 129 -6.82 24.88 6.33
N SER A 130 -6.05 25.98 6.30
CA SER A 130 -4.69 25.98 5.76
C SER A 130 -3.79 25.04 6.54
N ALA A 131 -3.78 25.12 7.88
CA ALA A 131 -2.97 24.24 8.72
C ALA A 131 -3.33 22.76 8.52
N VAL A 132 -4.62 22.44 8.40
CA VAL A 132 -5.09 21.07 8.11
C VAL A 132 -4.70 20.63 6.70
N GLY A 133 -4.75 21.55 5.71
CA GLY A 133 -4.30 21.30 4.35
C GLY A 133 -2.80 21.01 4.24
N GLU A 134 -1.97 21.73 5.01
CA GLU A 134 -0.53 21.45 5.11
C GLU A 134 -0.27 20.09 5.74
N ALA A 135 -0.99 19.75 6.81
CA ALA A 135 -0.90 18.42 7.42
C ALA A 135 -1.30 17.34 6.42
N HIS A 136 -2.36 17.54 5.63
CA HIS A 136 -2.76 16.63 4.56
C HIS A 136 -1.65 16.45 3.52
N LEU A 137 -1.03 17.54 3.06
CA LEU A 137 0.04 17.49 2.06
C LEU A 137 1.25 16.70 2.57
N VAL A 138 1.69 16.95 3.81
CA VAL A 138 2.77 16.21 4.46
C VAL A 138 2.42 14.72 4.58
N LEU A 139 1.20 14.40 5.03
CA LEU A 139 0.74 13.02 5.17
C LEU A 139 0.65 12.30 3.82
N ALA A 140 0.22 12.99 2.75
CA ALA A 140 0.17 12.44 1.40
C ALA A 140 1.58 12.18 0.84
N GLY A 141 2.53 13.09 1.09
CA GLY A 141 3.94 12.88 0.75
C GLY A 141 4.55 11.69 1.48
N ILE A 142 4.29 11.55 2.79
CA ILE A 142 4.74 10.39 3.57
C ILE A 142 4.09 9.11 3.05
N LEU A 143 2.78 9.13 2.75
CA LEU A 143 2.07 7.98 2.20
C LEU A 143 2.73 7.49 0.91
N LEU A 144 2.85 8.33 -0.12
CA LEU A 144 3.42 7.93 -1.40
C LEU A 144 4.88 7.49 -1.27
N THR A 145 5.67 8.19 -0.45
CA THR A 145 7.06 7.80 -0.18
C THR A 145 7.11 6.43 0.50
N ALA A 146 6.29 6.19 1.52
CA ALA A 146 6.26 4.92 2.23
C ALA A 146 5.83 3.76 1.32
N LEU A 147 4.85 3.96 0.44
CA LEU A 147 4.45 2.97 -0.57
C LEU A 147 5.58 2.69 -1.57
N ALA A 148 6.26 3.72 -2.07
CA ALA A 148 7.40 3.55 -2.97
C ALA A 148 8.54 2.76 -2.31
N MET A 149 8.87 3.16 -1.09
CA MET A 149 9.91 2.51 -0.30
C MET A 149 9.55 1.07 0.07
N PHE A 150 8.28 0.80 0.38
CA PHE A 150 7.77 -0.57 0.55
C PHE A 150 8.09 -1.40 -0.70
N CYS A 151 7.75 -0.92 -1.90
CA CYS A 151 8.02 -1.62 -3.14
C CYS A 151 9.52 -1.85 -3.38
N LEU A 152 10.35 -0.81 -3.21
CA LEU A 152 11.81 -0.90 -3.44
C LEU A 152 12.51 -1.85 -2.47
N TRP A 153 12.00 -1.99 -1.24
CA TRP A 153 12.60 -2.87 -0.24
C TRP A 153 12.03 -4.28 -0.26
N SER A 154 10.77 -4.47 -0.63
CA SER A 154 10.19 -5.80 -0.83
C SER A 154 10.91 -6.53 -1.99
N PHE A 155 11.31 -5.80 -3.04
CA PHE A 155 12.23 -6.29 -4.09
C PHE A 155 13.58 -6.81 -3.56
N ARG A 156 14.05 -6.28 -2.41
CA ARG A 156 15.38 -6.57 -1.85
C ARG A 156 15.33 -7.62 -0.74
N ASP A 157 14.30 -8.45 -0.66
CA ASP A 157 14.23 -9.53 0.33
C ASP A 157 15.12 -10.71 -0.11
N PRO A 158 16.28 -10.97 0.54
CA PRO A 158 17.16 -12.08 0.18
C PRO A 158 16.57 -13.45 0.53
N ALA A 159 15.48 -13.51 1.31
CA ALA A 159 14.76 -14.75 1.62
C ALA A 159 13.82 -15.20 0.49
N ALA A 160 13.58 -14.35 -0.53
CA ALA A 160 12.93 -14.77 -1.76
C ALA A 160 13.89 -15.68 -2.52
N ALA A 161 13.77 -17.00 -2.30
CA ALA A 161 14.64 -18.03 -2.86
C ALA A 161 14.64 -18.11 -4.39
N GLN A 162 13.85 -17.29 -5.08
CA GLN A 162 13.80 -17.19 -6.54
C GLN A 162 13.39 -15.77 -6.94
N ARG A 163 14.21 -15.11 -7.77
CA ARG A 163 13.90 -13.81 -8.36
C ARG A 163 12.86 -14.00 -9.46
N ASP A 164 11.61 -13.65 -9.15
CA ASP A 164 10.47 -13.84 -10.05
C ASP A 164 10.06 -12.52 -10.75
N ARG A 165 9.12 -12.59 -11.70
CA ARG A 165 8.63 -11.41 -12.46
C ARG A 165 8.09 -10.28 -11.57
N THR A 166 7.62 -10.62 -10.38
CA THR A 166 7.09 -9.71 -9.35
C THR A 166 8.17 -8.82 -8.74
N ASP A 167 9.41 -9.29 -8.68
CA ASP A 167 10.53 -8.49 -8.19
C ASP A 167 10.76 -7.26 -9.08
N HIS A 168 10.85 -7.47 -10.39
CA HIS A 168 10.98 -6.37 -11.34
C HIS A 168 9.75 -5.45 -11.34
N ALA A 169 8.55 -6.00 -11.14
CA ALA A 169 7.33 -5.21 -11.02
C ALA A 169 7.37 -4.29 -9.77
N TYR A 170 7.87 -4.77 -8.64
CA TYR A 170 8.05 -3.96 -7.44
C TYR A 170 9.10 -2.86 -7.62
N LEU A 171 10.24 -3.18 -8.25
CA LEU A 171 11.26 -2.17 -8.56
C LEU A 171 10.71 -1.08 -9.48
N ALA A 172 10.05 -1.47 -10.57
CA ALA A 172 9.45 -0.54 -11.52
C ALA A 172 8.39 0.33 -10.82
N ALA A 173 7.49 -0.26 -10.04
CA ALA A 173 6.47 0.48 -9.31
C ALA A 173 7.08 1.49 -8.32
N GLY A 174 8.05 1.07 -7.50
CA GLY A 174 8.71 1.95 -6.54
C GLY A 174 9.43 3.13 -7.20
N ALA A 175 10.18 2.87 -8.28
CA ALA A 175 10.86 3.91 -9.03
C ALA A 175 9.87 4.87 -9.72
N SER A 176 8.81 4.34 -10.32
CA SER A 176 7.75 5.15 -10.94
C SER A 176 7.04 6.05 -9.94
N ILE A 177 6.70 5.54 -8.74
CA ILE A 177 6.06 6.36 -7.70
C ILE A 177 6.96 7.51 -7.28
N LEU A 178 8.27 7.29 -7.06
CA LEU A 178 9.20 8.38 -6.72
C LEU A 178 9.33 9.40 -7.85
N ALA A 179 9.39 8.95 -9.10
CA ALA A 179 9.45 9.84 -10.25
C ALA A 179 8.19 10.72 -10.35
N PHE A 180 7.00 10.11 -10.26
CA PHE A 180 5.74 10.85 -10.30
C PHE A 180 5.53 11.74 -9.09
N LEU A 181 5.99 11.33 -7.89
CA LEU A 181 5.99 12.19 -6.71
C LEU A 181 6.88 13.42 -6.93
N GLY A 182 8.07 13.25 -7.50
CA GLY A 182 8.94 14.38 -7.86
C GLY A 182 8.28 15.33 -8.85
N VAL A 183 7.65 14.80 -9.91
CA VAL A 183 6.91 15.61 -10.88
C VAL A 183 5.71 16.30 -10.23
N ALA A 184 4.97 15.62 -9.35
CA ALA A 184 3.84 16.19 -8.62
C ALA A 184 4.29 17.39 -7.76
N VAL A 185 5.40 17.26 -7.02
CA VAL A 185 5.98 18.37 -6.24
C VAL A 185 6.35 19.54 -7.16
N VAL A 186 7.04 19.28 -8.27
CA VAL A 186 7.41 20.33 -9.23
C VAL A 186 6.17 21.02 -9.80
N THR A 187 5.15 20.25 -10.21
CA THR A 187 3.91 20.82 -10.76
C THR A 187 3.15 21.65 -9.73
N GLY A 188 3.12 21.22 -8.46
CA GLY A 188 2.44 21.92 -7.38
C GLY A 188 3.15 23.23 -6.99
N VAL A 189 4.48 23.24 -6.93
CA VAL A 189 5.27 24.43 -6.61
C VAL A 189 5.24 25.45 -7.74
N LEU A 190 5.32 24.99 -9.00
CA LEU A 190 5.33 25.87 -10.17
C LEU A 190 3.93 26.23 -10.69
N HIS A 191 2.87 25.69 -10.08
CA HIS A 191 1.48 25.81 -10.57
C HIS A 191 1.33 25.42 -12.05
N TRP A 192 2.15 24.46 -12.49
CA TRP A 192 2.23 24.09 -13.90
C TRP A 192 1.07 23.17 -14.29
N GLY A 193 0.23 23.63 -15.21
CA GLY A 193 -0.90 22.85 -15.73
C GLY A 193 -2.13 22.82 -14.82
N ASP A 194 -2.27 23.72 -13.84
CA ASP A 194 -3.44 23.80 -12.94
C ASP A 194 -4.78 24.04 -13.66
N ARG A 195 -4.71 24.55 -14.90
CA ARG A 195 -5.86 24.79 -15.77
C ARG A 195 -6.13 23.65 -16.75
N TRP A 196 -5.25 22.65 -16.83
CA TRP A 196 -5.41 21.51 -17.73
C TRP A 196 -6.45 20.53 -17.19
N THR A 197 -7.01 19.72 -18.09
CA THR A 197 -7.98 18.67 -17.77
C THR A 197 -7.61 17.41 -18.54
N PRO A 198 -6.97 16.39 -17.90
CA PRO A 198 -6.56 16.33 -16.50
C PRO A 198 -5.41 17.30 -16.13
N THR A 199 -5.32 17.65 -14.86
CA THR A 199 -4.14 18.36 -14.32
C THR A 199 -2.94 17.40 -14.19
N PRO A 200 -1.70 17.88 -14.35
CA PRO A 200 -0.51 17.04 -14.15
C PRO A 200 -0.44 16.39 -12.78
N LEU A 201 -0.88 17.10 -11.73
CA LEU A 201 -0.93 16.59 -10.36
C LEU A 201 -1.86 15.36 -10.26
N TYR A 202 -3.09 15.45 -10.77
CA TYR A 202 -4.03 14.32 -10.77
C TYR A 202 -3.45 13.10 -11.52
N VAL A 203 -2.80 13.34 -12.66
CA VAL A 203 -2.17 12.27 -13.46
C VAL A 203 -1.04 11.62 -12.67
N CYS A 204 -0.15 12.39 -12.05
CA CYS A 204 0.98 11.86 -11.28
C CYS A 204 0.52 11.04 -10.07
N GLU A 205 -0.48 11.53 -9.33
CA GLU A 205 -1.09 10.80 -8.22
C GLU A 205 -1.73 9.49 -8.71
N SER A 206 -2.53 9.55 -9.78
CA SER A 206 -3.20 8.38 -10.36
C SER A 206 -2.20 7.32 -10.83
N LEU A 207 -1.16 7.73 -11.56
CA LEU A 207 -0.13 6.83 -12.06
C LEU A 207 0.68 6.19 -10.91
N SER A 208 0.95 6.95 -9.84
CA SER A 208 1.61 6.42 -8.64
C SER A 208 0.76 5.35 -7.96
N VAL A 209 -0.52 5.63 -7.76
CA VAL A 209 -1.46 4.70 -7.11
C VAL A 209 -1.69 3.45 -7.98
N TRP A 210 -1.78 3.60 -9.31
CA TRP A 210 -1.86 2.46 -10.23
C TRP A 210 -0.59 1.62 -10.24
N ALA A 211 0.59 2.23 -10.27
CA ALA A 211 1.86 1.51 -10.22
C ALA A 211 1.94 0.62 -8.97
N PHE A 212 1.59 1.19 -7.81
CA PHE A 212 1.50 0.45 -6.56
C PHE A 212 0.44 -0.67 -6.61
N GLY A 213 -0.78 -0.34 -7.05
CA GLY A 213 -1.91 -1.27 -7.10
C GLY A 213 -1.66 -2.48 -8.02
N LEU A 214 -1.02 -2.26 -9.17
CA LEU A 214 -0.62 -3.33 -10.10
C LEU A 214 0.42 -4.26 -9.47
N ALA A 215 1.47 -3.71 -8.86
CA ALA A 215 2.52 -4.51 -8.21
C ALA A 215 1.95 -5.39 -7.09
N TRP A 216 1.09 -4.81 -6.24
CA TRP A 216 0.47 -5.53 -5.14
C TRP A 216 -0.54 -6.59 -5.58
N THR A 217 -1.33 -6.31 -6.61
CA THR A 217 -2.26 -7.29 -7.19
C THR A 217 -1.51 -8.46 -7.82
N GLY A 218 -0.43 -8.17 -8.57
CA GLY A 218 0.43 -9.21 -9.16
C GLY A 218 1.04 -10.12 -8.10
N ALA A 219 1.56 -9.53 -7.02
CA ALA A 219 2.11 -10.29 -5.89
C ALA A 219 1.06 -11.13 -5.16
N ALA A 220 -0.20 -10.69 -5.09
CA ALA A 220 -1.28 -11.48 -4.52
C ALA A 220 -1.61 -12.72 -5.39
N PHE A 221 -1.58 -12.58 -6.71
CA PHE A 221 -1.81 -13.72 -7.62
C PHE A 221 -0.66 -14.73 -7.56
N GLU A 222 0.57 -14.27 -7.44
CA GLU A 222 1.74 -15.15 -7.32
C GLU A 222 1.69 -16.03 -6.07
N ILE A 223 1.35 -15.45 -4.89
CA ILE A 223 1.13 -16.23 -3.66
C ILE A 223 0.04 -17.28 -3.88
N GLY A 224 -1.02 -16.94 -4.59
CA GLY A 224 -2.12 -17.87 -4.89
C GLY A 224 -1.75 -19.01 -5.84
N ALA A 225 -0.74 -18.83 -6.69
CA ALA A 225 -0.28 -19.82 -7.65
C ALA A 225 0.67 -20.86 -7.03
N ARG A 226 1.33 -20.52 -5.91
CA ARG A 226 2.18 -21.45 -5.15
C ARG A 226 1.29 -22.54 -4.51
N ARG A 227 1.33 -23.77 -5.05
CA ARG A 227 0.59 -24.90 -4.47
C ARG A 227 1.10 -25.20 -3.06
N PRO A 228 0.23 -25.47 -2.06
CA PRO A 228 0.70 -25.97 -0.78
C PRO A 228 1.47 -27.27 -1.02
N GLY A 229 2.71 -27.34 -0.51
CA GLY A 229 3.50 -28.56 -0.56
C GLY A 229 2.70 -29.69 0.09
N ARG A 230 2.71 -30.87 -0.54
CA ARG A 230 2.11 -32.08 0.03
C ARG A 230 2.61 -32.22 1.48
N PRO A 231 1.73 -32.38 2.49
CA PRO A 231 2.22 -32.65 3.84
C PRO A 231 3.12 -33.88 3.79
N PRO A 232 4.24 -33.91 4.53
CA PRO A 232 5.10 -35.08 4.57
C PRO A 232 4.24 -36.30 4.88
N HIS A 233 4.38 -37.36 4.08
CA HIS A 233 3.70 -38.62 4.35
C HIS A 233 3.97 -39.02 5.79
N PRO A 234 2.95 -39.44 6.57
CA PRO A 234 3.18 -39.98 7.89
C PRO A 234 4.27 -41.03 7.78
N VAL A 235 5.42 -40.81 8.43
CA VAL A 235 6.45 -41.84 8.55
C VAL A 235 5.76 -43.04 9.19
N PRO A 236 5.71 -44.21 8.52
CA PRO A 236 5.12 -45.39 9.11
C PRO A 236 5.84 -45.64 10.43
N ARG A 237 5.11 -45.59 11.55
CA ARG A 237 5.67 -46.01 12.83
C ARG A 237 6.03 -47.48 12.67
N ALA A 238 7.32 -47.77 12.53
CA ALA A 238 7.86 -49.11 12.67
C ALA A 238 7.64 -49.52 14.14
N GLY A 239 6.47 -50.11 14.39
CA GLY A 239 5.97 -50.46 15.72
C GLY A 239 4.85 -51.49 15.62
N ALA A 240 5.00 -52.43 14.69
CA ALA A 240 4.20 -53.65 14.60
C ALA A 240 5.15 -54.84 14.35
N LEU A 241 6.02 -55.09 15.31
CA LEU A 241 6.61 -56.42 15.55
C LEU A 241 6.10 -56.81 16.94
N GLN A 242 4.96 -57.50 16.96
CA GLN A 242 4.84 -58.96 17.16
C GLN A 242 4.96 -59.33 18.64
N LEU A 243 3.79 -59.67 19.21
CA LEU A 243 3.65 -60.56 20.37
C LEU A 243 4.07 -61.99 19.97
#